data_AF-A0A2S2NYH4-F1
#
_entry.id   AF-A0A2S2NYH4-F1
#
_cell.length_a   1.000
_cell.length_b   1.000
_cell.length_c   1.000
_cell.angle_alpha   90.00
_cell.angle_beta   90.00
_cell.angle_gamma   90.00
#
_symmetry.space_group_name_H-M   'P 1'
#
loop_
_entity.id
_entity.type
_entity.pdbx_description
1 polymer ?
#
loop_
_entity_poly.entity_id
_entity_poly.type
_entity_poly.pdbx_seq_one_letter_code
_entity_poly.pdbx_strand_id
1 'polypeptide(L)'
;MDIVCITNIDDVFQNNNSLLHQKKVLEEVKYATRMVNCSKLYTFSFELFEELDLEENDELKIFYYADVVIVDLSINIQHSSLFYYLGCRQNIGMDQNIILYENLDDEDKLRLKLFCDNSITFIPYKLAECGLCFICTNSSFLGNDSSSAIESTKSVAVTLENLLKNFKIQSKVYIKEKFLSDLRTATITYSSEMLHKKLLTMKKYLNDPCVLTVDVLYNMMEAFCNVQDYDGVIQLVKDVQVIPDKKHFIQTPLLQYLYCFALNRSKKPEYQLKAMQLIEHSLSKNEGLIPDLICLYGRIYKDKFVESIFEDKDALTNAIYWYKKGFEMQPNLHAGVNLATLLLVAGNEFSKSEELQHIDIVLNNLIGKRGSLTSIKDYWTVATYFEINVLTENYGKANKAAEYMFKLKPSIWYYKSTIGNIKLIYEFRKNRGTINAEENYF
;
A
#
# COMPACT_ATOMS: atom_id res chain seq x y z
N MET A 1 5.31 1.69 19.93
CA MET A 1 6.62 2.34 19.99
C MET A 1 7.11 2.23 21.41
N ASP A 2 8.04 1.32 21.60
CA ASP A 2 8.69 1.01 22.85
C ASP A 2 10.02 1.75 22.91
N ILE A 3 10.19 2.57 23.94
CA ILE A 3 11.41 3.35 24.16
C ILE A 3 12.11 2.79 25.39
N VAL A 4 13.41 2.55 25.28
CA VAL A 4 14.26 2.20 26.41
C VAL A 4 15.15 3.38 26.73
N CYS A 5 15.16 3.81 27.98
CA CYS A 5 16.05 4.84 28.50
C CYS A 5 17.03 4.21 29.50
N ILE A 6 18.32 4.31 29.21
CA ILE A 6 19.38 3.85 30.12
C ILE A 6 19.90 5.06 30.92
N THR A 7 19.85 4.97 32.25
CA THR A 7 20.32 6.03 33.16
C THR A 7 21.00 5.47 34.40
N ASN A 8 21.92 6.23 35.00
CA ASN A 8 22.61 5.89 36.25
C ASN A 8 21.81 6.15 37.54
N ILE A 9 20.48 6.22 37.43
CA ILE A 9 19.62 6.53 38.57
C ILE A 9 18.98 5.24 39.03
N ASP A 10 19.61 4.59 40.00
CA ASP A 10 18.94 3.52 40.75
C ASP A 10 17.92 4.15 41.70
N ASP A 11 16.77 3.49 41.89
CA ASP A 11 15.73 3.89 42.85
C ASP A 11 16.26 3.99 44.30
N VAL A 12 17.47 3.46 44.57
CA VAL A 12 18.12 3.41 45.89
C VAL A 12 18.94 4.68 46.22
N PHE A 13 19.37 5.49 45.24
CA PHE A 13 20.28 6.63 45.46
C PHE A 13 19.66 8.02 45.20
N GLN A 14 18.45 8.25 45.70
CA GLN A 14 17.76 9.54 45.54
C GLN A 14 18.42 10.74 46.26
N ASN A 15 19.40 10.55 47.14
CA ASN A 15 19.97 11.63 47.99
C ASN A 15 21.36 12.18 47.59
N ASN A 16 21.98 11.72 46.50
CA ASN A 16 23.27 12.29 46.06
C ASN A 16 23.08 13.50 45.13
N ASN A 17 23.63 14.66 45.54
CA ASN A 17 23.66 15.90 44.75
C ASN A 17 24.49 15.78 43.45
N SER A 18 25.32 14.74 43.30
CA SER A 18 26.17 14.52 42.12
C SER A 18 25.43 14.02 40.88
N LEU A 19 24.15 13.62 41.00
CA LEU A 19 23.33 13.07 39.89
C LEU A 19 22.18 14.01 39.48
N LEU A 20 22.25 15.29 39.87
CA LEU A 20 21.17 16.26 39.64
C LEU A 20 20.85 16.43 38.14
N HIS A 21 21.88 16.49 37.30
CA HIS A 21 21.77 16.67 35.86
C HIS A 21 21.05 15.49 35.20
N GLN A 22 21.42 14.27 35.57
CA GLN A 22 20.83 13.03 35.05
C GLN A 22 19.36 12.90 35.46
N LYS A 23 19.02 13.30 36.70
CA LYS A 23 17.61 13.33 37.15
C LYS A 23 16.79 14.28 36.30
N LYS A 24 17.33 15.46 36.01
CA LYS A 24 16.66 16.47 35.19
C LYS A 24 16.53 16.06 33.74
N VAL A 25 17.56 15.46 33.14
CA VAL A 25 17.45 14.97 31.76
C VAL A 25 16.46 13.81 31.64
N LEU A 26 16.39 12.92 32.64
CA LEU A 26 15.39 11.85 32.68
C LEU A 26 13.96 12.40 32.81
N GLU A 27 13.74 13.48 33.57
CA GLU A 27 12.45 14.19 33.60
C GLU A 27 12.06 14.71 32.21
N GLU A 28 13.02 15.25 31.45
CA GLU A 28 12.80 15.70 30.07
C GLU A 28 12.52 14.56 29.09
N VAL A 29 13.22 13.42 29.21
CA VAL A 29 12.93 12.20 28.43
C VAL A 29 11.52 11.69 28.71
N LYS A 30 11.12 11.65 29.99
CA LYS A 30 9.77 11.26 30.41
C LYS A 30 8.71 12.22 29.85
N TYR A 31 8.98 13.53 29.85
CA TYR A 31 8.10 14.53 29.27
C TYR A 31 7.95 14.35 27.76
N ALA A 32 9.05 14.28 27.02
CA ALA A 32 9.05 14.12 25.56
C ALA A 32 8.29 12.85 25.13
N THR A 33 8.54 11.75 25.84
CA THR A 33 7.88 10.46 25.58
C THR A 33 6.36 10.52 25.76
N ARG A 34 5.89 11.25 26.78
CA ARG A 34 4.44 11.50 27.01
C ARG A 34 3.82 12.32 25.89
N MET A 35 4.50 13.37 25.41
CA MET A 35 3.98 14.24 24.34
C MET A 35 3.78 13.52 23.00
N VAL A 36 4.55 12.45 22.73
CA VAL A 36 4.48 11.68 21.48
C VAL A 36 3.39 10.58 21.55
N ASN A 37 2.71 10.42 22.69
CA ASN A 37 1.83 9.29 22.99
C ASN A 37 2.52 7.95 22.65
N CYS A 38 3.73 7.75 23.18
CA CYS A 38 4.45 6.50 23.02
C CYS A 38 3.78 5.38 23.82
N SER A 39 3.95 4.15 23.36
CA SER A 39 3.24 3.00 23.90
C SER A 39 3.76 2.66 25.29
N LYS A 40 5.09 2.63 25.47
CA LYS A 40 5.77 2.33 26.73
C LYS A 40 7.15 2.98 26.79
N LEU A 41 7.54 3.45 27.98
CA LEU A 41 8.90 3.86 28.31
C LEU A 41 9.44 2.89 29.37
N TYR A 42 10.53 2.22 29.06
CA TYR A 42 11.29 1.42 30.00
C TYR A 42 12.48 2.26 30.47
N THR A 43 12.78 2.23 31.77
CA THR A 43 13.97 2.88 32.32
C THR A 43 14.79 1.80 32.99
N PHE A 44 16.01 1.58 32.51
CA PHE A 44 16.93 0.57 33.05
C PHE A 44 18.21 1.23 33.55
N SER A 45 18.84 0.59 34.53
CA SER A 45 20.16 0.97 35.04
C SER A 45 21.27 0.43 34.13
N PHE A 46 22.47 0.99 34.25
CA PHE A 46 23.65 0.46 33.55
C PHE A 46 24.10 -0.90 34.09
N GLU A 47 23.70 -1.27 35.31
CA GLU A 47 23.95 -2.59 35.92
C GLU A 47 23.40 -3.74 35.04
N LEU A 48 22.38 -3.45 34.21
CA LEU A 48 21.83 -4.37 33.22
C LEU A 48 22.91 -4.96 32.30
N PHE A 49 23.97 -4.20 32.01
CA PHE A 49 25.02 -4.61 31.07
C PHE A 49 26.17 -5.39 31.74
N GLU A 50 26.15 -5.55 33.06
CA GLU A 50 27.13 -6.32 33.83
C GLU A 50 26.79 -7.82 33.86
N GLU A 51 25.53 -8.19 33.66
CA GLU A 51 25.06 -9.58 33.59
C GLU A 51 25.08 -10.09 32.14
N LEU A 52 25.93 -11.09 31.86
CA LEU A 52 26.32 -11.52 30.51
C LEU A 52 25.33 -12.48 29.81
N ASP A 53 24.29 -12.98 30.49
CA ASP A 53 23.42 -14.03 29.95
C ASP A 53 22.14 -13.50 29.29
N LEU A 54 22.19 -13.36 27.96
CA LEU A 54 21.07 -12.95 27.09
C LEU A 54 19.84 -13.87 27.18
N GLU A 55 20.03 -15.15 27.49
CA GLU A 55 18.93 -16.12 27.54
C GLU A 55 18.01 -15.88 28.76
N GLU A 56 18.60 -15.44 29.88
CA GLU A 56 17.91 -15.22 31.16
C GLU A 56 17.49 -13.76 31.39
N ASN A 57 18.08 -12.80 30.67
CA ASN A 57 17.84 -11.37 30.89
C ASN A 57 16.76 -10.77 29.95
N ASP A 58 15.53 -10.71 30.43
CA ASP A 58 14.40 -10.13 29.69
C ASP A 58 14.53 -8.61 29.45
N GLU A 59 15.20 -7.88 30.34
CA GLU A 59 15.46 -6.44 30.17
C GLU A 59 16.44 -6.18 29.02
N LEU A 60 17.47 -7.03 28.87
CA LEU A 60 18.42 -6.95 27.78
C LEU A 60 17.74 -7.28 26.43
N LYS A 61 16.80 -8.22 26.40
CA LYS A 61 15.95 -8.47 25.21
C LYS A 61 15.12 -7.24 24.85
N ILE A 62 14.47 -6.61 25.84
CA ILE A 62 13.72 -5.36 25.62
C ILE A 62 14.65 -4.27 25.07
N PHE A 63 15.85 -4.13 25.63
CA PHE A 63 16.87 -3.21 25.12
C PHE A 63 17.21 -3.50 23.66
N TYR A 64 17.46 -4.76 23.27
CA TYR A 64 17.84 -5.10 21.89
C TYR A 64 16.72 -4.91 20.86
N TYR A 65 15.46 -5.03 21.27
CA TYR A 65 14.31 -4.96 20.35
C TYR A 65 13.46 -3.69 20.46
N ALA A 66 13.81 -2.75 21.36
CA ALA A 66 13.11 -1.47 21.47
C ALA A 66 13.17 -0.67 20.16
N ASP A 67 12.10 0.07 19.86
CA ASP A 67 12.00 0.93 18.67
C ASP A 67 13.00 2.10 18.75
N VAL A 68 13.26 2.63 19.94
CA VAL A 68 14.23 3.70 20.19
C VAL A 68 14.96 3.44 21.51
N VAL A 69 16.27 3.56 21.52
CA VAL A 69 17.09 3.56 22.75
C VAL A 69 17.62 4.96 22.99
N ILE A 70 17.49 5.45 24.23
CA ILE A 70 18.04 6.74 24.68
C ILE A 70 19.00 6.44 25.83
N VAL A 71 20.25 6.88 25.72
CA VAL A 71 21.26 6.63 26.76
C VAL A 71 21.91 7.93 27.20
N ASP A 72 22.02 8.13 28.51
CA ASP A 72 22.83 9.22 29.06
C ASP A 72 24.27 8.74 29.32
N LEU A 73 25.21 9.26 28.53
CA LEU A 73 26.64 8.89 28.58
C LEU A 73 27.53 9.85 29.37
N SER A 74 26.94 10.66 30.24
CA SER A 74 27.68 11.67 31.03
C SER A 74 28.70 11.09 32.02
N ILE A 75 28.76 9.75 32.20
CA ILE A 75 29.78 9.06 33.02
C ILE A 75 30.74 8.26 32.13
N ASN A 76 32.02 8.63 32.16
CA ASN A 76 33.07 8.09 31.25
C ASN A 76 33.37 6.59 31.43
N ILE A 77 33.13 6.02 32.61
CA ILE A 77 33.47 4.62 32.92
C ILE A 77 32.64 3.62 32.07
N GLN A 78 31.49 4.06 31.52
CA GLN A 78 30.49 3.19 30.90
C GLN A 78 30.50 3.20 29.37
N HIS A 79 31.39 3.99 28.76
CA HIS A 79 31.41 4.21 27.31
C HIS A 79 31.65 2.92 26.54
N SER A 80 32.68 2.15 26.91
CA SER A 80 33.12 0.97 26.16
C SER A 80 32.05 -0.12 26.04
N SER A 81 31.40 -0.47 27.15
CA SER A 81 30.36 -1.49 27.17
C SER A 81 29.13 -1.03 26.39
N LEU A 82 28.68 0.21 26.61
CA LEU A 82 27.48 0.70 25.92
C LEU A 82 27.67 0.79 24.41
N PHE A 83 28.83 1.25 23.93
CA PHE A 83 29.10 1.28 22.50
C PHE A 83 29.07 -0.11 21.86
N TYR A 84 29.54 -1.14 22.58
CA TYR A 84 29.40 -2.53 22.14
C TYR A 84 27.92 -2.93 21.95
N TYR A 85 27.07 -2.70 22.96
CA TYR A 85 25.65 -3.05 22.92
C TYR A 85 24.87 -2.25 21.85
N LEU A 86 25.17 -0.97 21.67
CA LEU A 86 24.61 -0.14 20.60
C LEU A 86 25.04 -0.64 19.21
N GLY A 87 26.31 -1.03 19.05
CA GLY A 87 26.80 -1.65 17.81
C GLY A 87 26.10 -2.97 17.51
N CYS A 88 25.85 -3.80 18.52
CA CYS A 88 25.07 -5.03 18.38
C CYS A 88 23.62 -4.74 17.93
N ARG A 89 22.96 -3.70 18.47
CA ARG A 89 21.64 -3.25 17.99
C ARG A 89 21.65 -2.83 16.52
N GLN A 90 22.64 -2.05 16.11
CA GLN A 90 22.77 -1.64 14.71
C GLN A 90 22.98 -2.84 13.78
N ASN A 91 23.78 -3.82 14.19
CA ASN A 91 23.98 -5.05 13.41
C ASN A 91 22.71 -5.87 13.18
N ILE A 92 21.71 -5.76 14.05
CA ILE A 92 20.39 -6.39 13.88
C ILE A 92 19.34 -5.46 13.24
N GLY A 93 19.77 -4.30 12.72
CA GLY A 93 18.92 -3.33 12.01
C GLY A 93 18.12 -2.41 12.93
N MET A 94 18.47 -2.32 14.21
CA MET A 94 17.85 -1.43 15.19
C MET A 94 18.66 -0.13 15.32
N ASP A 95 18.51 0.74 14.33
CA ASP A 95 19.40 1.90 14.13
C ASP A 95 19.02 3.13 14.99
N GLN A 96 17.82 3.15 15.55
CA GLN A 96 17.31 4.31 16.28
C GLN A 96 17.88 4.39 17.69
N ASN A 97 19.08 4.97 17.81
CA ASN A 97 19.81 5.12 19.05
C ASN A 97 20.13 6.60 19.29
N ILE A 98 19.75 7.12 20.46
CA ILE A 98 19.97 8.51 20.88
C ILE A 98 20.93 8.51 22.07
N ILE A 99 21.98 9.33 22.00
CA ILE A 99 22.91 9.54 23.10
C ILE A 99 22.71 10.97 23.63
N LEU A 100 22.44 11.07 24.93
CA LEU A 100 22.45 12.31 25.69
C LEU A 100 23.82 12.43 26.37
N TYR A 101 24.39 13.64 26.38
CA TYR A 101 25.69 13.87 26.98
C TYR A 101 25.75 15.25 27.64
N GLU A 102 26.07 15.29 28.92
CA GLU A 102 26.26 16.52 29.69
C GLU A 102 27.62 17.14 29.39
N ASN A 103 27.62 18.40 28.97
CA ASN A 103 28.80 19.27 28.83
C ASN A 103 29.97 18.67 28.02
N LEU A 104 30.00 18.94 26.72
CA LEU A 104 31.12 18.53 25.87
C LEU A 104 32.25 19.53 25.90
N ASP A 105 33.41 19.08 26.37
CA ASP A 105 34.68 19.62 25.90
C ASP A 105 34.92 19.18 24.44
N ASP A 106 35.62 20.00 23.66
CA ASP A 106 35.82 19.77 22.21
C ASP A 106 36.56 18.45 21.90
N GLU A 107 37.36 17.92 22.84
CA GLU A 107 38.02 16.60 22.70
C GLU A 107 37.04 15.42 22.80
N ASP A 108 36.13 15.44 23.77
CA ASP A 108 35.16 14.37 23.96
C ASP A 108 34.15 14.33 22.82
N LYS A 109 33.81 15.49 22.25
CA LYS A 109 33.00 15.59 21.04
C LYS A 109 33.66 14.93 19.83
N LEU A 110 34.98 15.08 19.69
CA LEU A 110 35.73 14.51 18.57
C LEU A 110 35.88 12.99 18.71
N ARG A 111 36.12 12.50 19.94
CA ARG A 111 36.13 11.07 20.26
C ARG A 111 34.77 10.43 19.99
N LEU A 112 33.69 10.99 20.52
CA LEU A 112 32.34 10.44 20.35
C LEU A 112 31.92 10.43 18.87
N LYS A 113 32.30 11.45 18.09
CA LYS A 113 32.03 11.52 16.64
C LYS A 113 32.85 10.51 15.82
N LEU A 114 34.03 10.08 16.29
CA LEU A 114 34.82 9.02 15.66
C LEU A 114 34.23 7.63 15.91
N PHE A 115 33.55 7.43 17.04
CA PHE A 115 32.88 6.16 17.39
C PHE A 115 31.46 6.04 16.84
N CYS A 116 30.77 7.16 16.60
CA CYS A 116 29.40 7.16 16.10
C CYS A 116 29.39 7.29 14.56
N ASP A 117 28.92 6.25 13.88
CA ASP A 117 28.50 6.37 12.48
C ASP A 117 27.26 7.29 12.38
N ASN A 118 26.90 7.74 11.17
CA ASN A 118 25.78 8.67 10.93
C ASN A 118 24.40 8.18 11.44
N SER A 119 24.31 6.95 11.94
CA SER A 119 23.11 6.29 12.47
C SER A 119 22.80 6.63 13.93
N ILE A 120 23.77 7.10 14.75
CA ILE A 120 23.51 7.47 16.15
C ILE A 120 23.20 8.95 16.26
N THR A 121 22.05 9.29 16.86
CA THR A 121 21.67 10.69 17.11
C THR A 121 22.28 11.16 18.42
N PHE A 122 23.07 12.22 18.36
CA PHE A 122 23.79 12.72 19.53
C PHE A 122 23.27 14.10 19.97
N ILE A 123 22.90 14.23 21.24
CA ILE A 123 22.28 15.43 21.82
C ILE A 123 23.10 15.91 23.03
N PRO A 124 23.97 16.90 22.84
CA PRO A 124 24.66 17.54 23.95
C PRO A 124 23.73 18.46 24.73
N TYR A 125 23.81 18.43 26.05
CA TYR A 125 22.98 19.27 26.90
C TYR A 125 23.74 19.89 28.08
N LYS A 126 23.15 20.96 28.62
CA LYS A 126 23.58 21.61 29.86
C LYS A 126 22.37 21.96 30.71
N LEU A 127 22.48 21.78 32.02
CA LEU A 127 21.44 22.19 32.96
C LEU A 127 21.53 23.70 33.20
N ALA A 128 20.45 24.42 32.90
CA ALA A 128 20.32 25.83 33.22
C ALA A 128 19.85 26.04 34.66
N GLU A 129 20.05 27.27 35.17
CA GLU A 129 19.63 27.68 36.51
C GLU A 129 18.12 27.57 36.73
N CYS A 130 17.32 27.65 35.65
CA CYS A 130 15.87 27.43 35.69
C CYS A 130 15.45 25.96 35.83
N GLY A 131 16.41 25.03 35.90
CA GLY A 131 16.17 23.60 36.09
C GLY A 131 15.81 22.83 34.81
N LEU A 132 15.92 23.46 33.64
CA LEU A 132 15.74 22.84 32.32
C LEU A 132 17.09 22.48 31.68
N CYS A 133 17.12 21.40 30.92
CA CYS A 133 18.25 20.96 30.12
C CYS A 133 18.15 21.57 28.71
N PHE A 134 19.05 22.49 28.38
CA PHE A 134 19.13 23.09 27.05
C PHE A 134 20.19 22.41 26.19
N ILE A 135 19.96 22.40 24.88
CA ILE A 135 20.92 21.83 23.93
C ILE A 135 22.06 22.80 23.69
N CYS A 136 23.28 22.26 23.68
CA CYS A 136 24.48 23.01 23.36
C CYS A 136 24.74 22.96 21.85
N THR A 137 24.54 24.07 21.13
CA THR A 137 24.94 24.19 19.73
C THR A 137 26.23 24.99 19.62
N ASN A 138 27.39 24.33 19.65
CA ASN A 138 28.66 24.99 19.33
C ASN A 138 28.78 25.16 17.81
N SER A 139 28.64 26.40 17.32
CA SER A 139 28.95 26.81 15.94
C SER A 139 30.42 27.22 15.75
N SER A 140 31.35 26.60 16.46
CA SER A 140 32.79 26.86 16.29
C SER A 140 33.37 25.96 15.20
N PHE A 141 33.01 26.25 13.94
CA PHE A 141 33.79 25.83 12.77
C PHE A 141 34.27 27.00 11.90
N LEU A 142 34.01 28.26 12.31
CA LEU A 142 34.49 29.45 11.62
C LEU A 142 34.94 30.52 12.63
N GLY A 143 36.25 30.54 12.91
CA GLY A 143 36.93 31.72 13.46
C GLY A 143 37.00 31.81 14.98
N ASN A 144 38.21 32.09 15.47
CA ASN A 144 38.56 32.37 16.86
C ASN A 144 37.61 33.39 17.51
N ASP A 145 36.85 32.96 18.50
CA ASP A 145 36.60 33.73 19.73
C ASP A 145 36.05 32.80 20.82
N SER A 146 36.87 32.60 21.86
CA SER A 146 36.65 31.66 22.97
C SER A 146 35.79 32.26 24.09
N SER A 147 34.58 32.74 23.80
CA SER A 147 33.72 33.29 24.88
C SER A 147 32.21 33.41 24.64
N SER A 148 31.58 32.56 23.83
CA SER A 148 30.12 32.34 23.96
C SER A 148 29.68 31.07 23.25
N ALA A 149 29.56 29.96 23.99
CA ALA A 149 28.70 28.88 23.54
C ALA A 149 27.28 29.46 23.43
N ILE A 150 26.73 29.49 22.21
CA ILE A 150 25.35 29.91 22.01
C ILE A 150 24.49 28.78 22.59
N GLU A 151 23.96 29.00 23.80
CA GLU A 151 22.92 28.17 24.37
C GLU A 151 21.74 28.19 23.39
N SER A 152 21.42 27.04 22.80
CA SER A 152 20.24 26.98 21.95
C SER A 152 19.01 27.19 22.84
N THR A 153 18.02 27.93 22.35
CA THR A 153 16.75 28.14 23.08
C THR A 153 15.89 26.88 23.18
N LYS A 154 16.37 25.73 22.66
CA LYS A 154 15.62 24.49 22.61
C LYS A 154 16.03 23.57 23.76
N SER A 155 15.06 23.14 24.54
CA SER A 155 15.28 22.10 25.55
C SER A 155 15.49 20.73 24.92
N VAL A 156 16.10 19.83 25.68
CA VAL A 156 16.25 18.41 25.32
C VAL A 156 14.87 17.79 25.07
N ALA A 157 13.88 18.12 25.90
CA ALA A 157 12.51 17.66 25.78
C ALA A 157 11.89 17.98 24.41
N VAL A 158 12.00 19.23 23.93
CA VAL A 158 11.43 19.63 22.63
C VAL A 158 12.12 18.90 21.47
N THR A 159 13.43 18.69 21.58
CA THR A 159 14.19 18.03 20.51
C THR A 159 13.92 16.54 20.47
N LEU A 160 13.88 15.88 21.63
CA LEU A 160 13.46 14.50 21.76
C LEU A 160 12.03 14.31 21.25
N GLU A 161 11.10 15.19 21.59
CA GLU A 161 9.72 15.12 21.09
C GLU A 161 9.67 15.11 19.55
N ASN A 162 10.43 15.99 18.90
CA ASN A 162 10.50 16.06 17.44
C ASN A 162 11.14 14.81 16.82
N LEU A 163 12.24 14.31 17.40
CA LEU A 163 12.91 13.09 16.94
C LEU A 163 12.01 11.87 17.08
N LEU A 164 11.40 11.68 18.25
CA LEU A 164 10.49 10.56 18.52
C LEU A 164 9.25 10.61 17.62
N LYS A 165 8.70 11.80 17.32
CA LYS A 165 7.64 11.97 16.32
C LYS A 165 8.09 11.50 14.93
N ASN A 166 9.30 11.89 14.50
CA ASN A 166 9.85 11.51 13.20
C ASN A 166 10.09 9.99 13.11
N PHE A 167 10.67 9.37 14.15
CA PHE A 167 10.89 7.92 14.19
C PHE A 167 9.57 7.14 14.16
N LYS A 168 8.55 7.60 14.89
CA LYS A 168 7.20 7.02 14.84
C LYS A 168 6.59 7.07 13.44
N ILE A 169 6.84 8.14 12.68
CA ILE A 169 6.40 8.26 11.27
C ILE A 169 7.18 7.28 10.40
N GLN A 170 8.51 7.22 10.51
CA GLN A 170 9.35 6.32 9.73
C GLN A 170 9.01 4.84 9.96
N SER A 171 8.81 4.42 11.22
CA SER A 171 8.40 3.06 11.58
C SER A 171 7.06 2.67 10.93
N LYS A 172 6.06 3.57 10.97
CA LYS A 172 4.78 3.34 10.29
C LYS A 172 4.93 3.17 8.78
N VAL A 173 5.74 4.02 8.14
CA VAL A 173 6.04 3.93 6.70
C VAL A 173 6.71 2.60 6.38
N TYR A 174 7.70 2.20 7.18
CA TYR A 174 8.41 0.92 7.01
C TYR A 174 7.47 -0.29 7.11
N ILE A 175 6.62 -0.35 8.15
CA ILE A 175 5.65 -1.45 8.34
C ILE A 175 4.72 -1.57 7.12
N LYS A 176 4.19 -0.44 6.65
CA LYS A 176 3.30 -0.39 5.49
C LYS A 176 4.03 -0.85 4.20
N GLU A 177 5.22 -0.33 3.92
CA GLU A 177 5.99 -0.70 2.73
C GLU A 177 6.43 -2.16 2.75
N LYS A 178 6.79 -2.69 3.92
CA LYS A 178 7.10 -4.12 4.09
C LYS A 178 5.89 -4.98 3.78
N PHE A 179 4.70 -4.63 4.29
CA PHE A 179 3.47 -5.35 3.96
C PHE A 179 3.18 -5.36 2.46
N LEU A 180 3.30 -4.20 1.79
CA LEU A 180 3.09 -4.09 0.34
C LEU A 180 4.12 -4.91 -0.45
N SER A 181 5.38 -4.90 -0.03
CA SER A 181 6.44 -5.70 -0.63
C SER A 181 6.16 -7.20 -0.51
N ASP A 182 5.76 -7.65 0.68
CA ASP A 182 5.41 -9.05 0.93
C ASP A 182 4.19 -9.48 0.11
N LEU A 183 3.20 -8.58 -0.06
CA LEU A 183 2.00 -8.84 -0.85
C LEU A 183 2.36 -8.99 -2.33
N ARG A 184 3.16 -8.07 -2.88
CA ARG A 184 3.65 -8.15 -4.27
C ARG A 184 4.42 -9.46 -4.50
N THR A 185 5.34 -9.79 -3.60
CA THR A 185 6.09 -11.05 -3.65
C THR A 185 5.14 -12.24 -3.66
N ALA A 186 4.15 -12.28 -2.74
CA ALA A 186 3.18 -13.36 -2.69
C ALA A 186 2.40 -13.52 -4.01
N THR A 187 1.95 -12.43 -4.63
CA THR A 187 1.20 -12.47 -5.89
C THR A 187 2.00 -13.00 -7.09
N ILE A 188 3.33 -12.88 -7.04
CA ILE A 188 4.23 -13.37 -8.09
C ILE A 188 4.64 -14.83 -7.83
N THR A 189 4.89 -15.17 -6.56
CA THR A 189 5.45 -16.47 -6.17
C THR A 189 4.42 -17.60 -6.14
N TYR A 190 3.20 -17.34 -5.66
CA TYR A 190 2.25 -18.39 -5.37
C TYR A 190 1.21 -18.58 -6.49
N SER A 191 0.85 -19.84 -6.75
CA SER A 191 -0.28 -20.20 -7.59
C SER A 191 -1.62 -19.90 -6.91
N SER A 192 -2.72 -19.83 -7.67
CA SER A 192 -4.03 -19.32 -7.21
C SER A 192 -4.49 -19.82 -5.84
N GLU A 193 -4.43 -21.13 -5.55
CA GLU A 193 -4.91 -21.67 -4.27
C GLU A 193 -3.95 -21.36 -3.10
N MET A 194 -2.63 -21.46 -3.32
CA MET A 194 -1.64 -21.11 -2.31
C MET A 194 -1.66 -19.60 -2.02
N LEU A 195 -1.84 -18.80 -3.07
CA LEU A 195 -2.01 -17.36 -2.97
C LEU A 195 -3.24 -17.03 -2.12
N HIS A 196 -4.38 -17.68 -2.36
CA HIS A 196 -5.59 -17.48 -1.56
C HIS A 196 -5.34 -17.72 -0.06
N LYS A 197 -4.69 -18.83 0.32
CA LYS A 197 -4.32 -19.11 1.72
C LYS A 197 -3.38 -18.05 2.30
N LYS A 198 -2.40 -17.59 1.52
CA LYS A 198 -1.48 -16.52 1.93
C LYS A 198 -2.22 -15.20 2.14
N LEU A 199 -3.14 -14.82 1.25
CA LEU A 199 -3.95 -13.61 1.35
C LEU A 199 -4.84 -13.62 2.61
N LEU A 200 -5.46 -14.76 2.93
CA LEU A 200 -6.22 -14.91 4.19
C LEU A 200 -5.34 -14.73 5.44
N THR A 201 -4.08 -15.17 5.37
CA THR A 201 -3.11 -14.93 6.45
C THR A 201 -2.71 -13.46 6.54
N MET A 202 -2.43 -12.82 5.39
CA MET A 202 -2.07 -11.40 5.33
C MET A 202 -3.20 -10.48 5.79
N LYS A 203 -4.46 -10.84 5.50
CA LYS A 203 -5.66 -10.11 5.94
C LYS A 203 -5.67 -9.89 7.46
N LYS A 204 -5.14 -10.82 8.26
CA LYS A 204 -5.13 -10.72 9.73
C LYS A 204 -4.32 -9.52 10.25
N TYR A 205 -3.32 -9.06 9.49
CA TYR A 205 -2.50 -7.90 9.87
C TYR A 205 -3.18 -6.56 9.59
N LEU A 206 -4.31 -6.54 8.86
CA LEU A 206 -5.06 -5.31 8.60
C LEU A 206 -5.79 -4.76 9.84
N ASN A 207 -5.76 -5.49 10.96
CA ASN A 207 -6.18 -4.99 12.26
C ASN A 207 -5.20 -3.96 12.84
N ASP A 208 -3.95 -3.93 12.36
CA ASP A 208 -2.96 -2.93 12.75
C ASP A 208 -3.24 -1.60 12.02
N PRO A 209 -3.52 -0.49 12.74
CA PRO A 209 -3.74 0.83 12.13
C PRO A 209 -2.56 1.36 11.31
N CYS A 210 -1.33 0.87 11.55
CA CYS A 210 -0.12 1.22 10.82
C CYS A 210 -0.06 0.53 9.45
N VAL A 211 -0.72 -0.62 9.30
CA VAL A 211 -0.83 -1.37 8.04
C VAL A 211 -2.06 -0.91 7.25
N LEU A 212 -3.19 -0.64 7.92
CA LEU A 212 -4.44 -0.30 7.25
C LEU A 212 -4.42 1.13 6.66
N THR A 213 -4.04 1.20 5.39
CA THR A 213 -4.03 2.39 4.53
C THR A 213 -4.78 2.12 3.22
N VAL A 214 -5.14 3.18 2.48
CA VAL A 214 -5.93 3.07 1.24
C VAL A 214 -5.22 2.25 0.16
N ASP A 215 -3.90 2.42 0.00
CA ASP A 215 -3.06 1.67 -0.93
C ASP A 215 -2.99 0.18 -0.55
N VAL A 216 -2.80 -0.13 0.74
CA VAL A 216 -2.82 -1.52 1.23
C VAL A 216 -4.18 -2.18 0.98
N LEU A 217 -5.27 -1.46 1.29
CA LEU A 217 -6.63 -1.96 1.05
C LEU A 217 -6.89 -2.22 -0.44
N TYR A 218 -6.45 -1.32 -1.32
CA TYR A 218 -6.55 -1.49 -2.77
C TYR A 218 -5.82 -2.76 -3.24
N ASN A 219 -4.54 -2.90 -2.89
CA ASN A 219 -3.73 -4.05 -3.32
C ASN A 219 -4.28 -5.38 -2.77
N MET A 220 -4.81 -5.38 -1.54
CA MET A 220 -5.45 -6.56 -0.96
C MET A 220 -6.74 -6.93 -1.70
N MET A 221 -7.62 -5.97 -1.99
CA MET A 221 -8.85 -6.21 -2.73
C MET A 221 -8.57 -6.69 -4.17
N GLU A 222 -7.60 -6.09 -4.84
CA GLU A 222 -7.15 -6.52 -6.18
C GLU A 222 -6.61 -7.95 -6.15
N ALA A 223 -5.78 -8.29 -5.17
CA ALA A 223 -5.26 -9.64 -5.02
C ALA A 223 -6.36 -10.68 -4.75
N PHE A 224 -7.37 -10.35 -3.94
CA PHE A 224 -8.54 -11.23 -3.74
C PHE A 224 -9.37 -11.38 -5.04
N CYS A 225 -9.56 -10.32 -5.81
CA CYS A 225 -10.21 -10.39 -7.12
C CYS A 225 -9.46 -11.32 -8.08
N ASN A 226 -8.12 -11.30 -8.07
CA ASN A 226 -7.29 -12.15 -8.94
C ASN A 226 -7.48 -13.65 -8.66
N VAL A 227 -7.68 -14.02 -7.39
CA VAL A 227 -8.00 -15.40 -6.98
C VAL A 227 -9.51 -15.68 -6.96
N GLN A 228 -10.32 -14.76 -7.48
CA GLN A 228 -11.80 -14.83 -7.53
C GLN A 228 -12.50 -14.95 -6.18
N ASP A 229 -11.89 -14.49 -5.09
CA ASP A 229 -12.51 -14.44 -3.76
C ASP A 229 -13.30 -13.14 -3.56
N TYR A 230 -14.43 -13.03 -4.25
CA TYR A 230 -15.28 -11.84 -4.22
C TYR A 230 -15.95 -11.64 -2.85
N ASP A 231 -16.30 -12.73 -2.16
CA ASP A 231 -16.84 -12.66 -0.79
C ASP A 231 -15.78 -12.13 0.19
N GLY A 232 -14.50 -12.49 0.01
CA GLY A 232 -13.37 -11.93 0.76
C GLY A 232 -13.23 -10.41 0.60
N VAL A 233 -13.38 -9.89 -0.62
CA VAL A 233 -13.41 -8.44 -0.91
C VAL A 233 -14.60 -7.77 -0.22
N ILE A 234 -15.80 -8.34 -0.34
CA ILE A 234 -17.02 -7.81 0.27
C ILE A 234 -16.88 -7.78 1.79
N GLN A 235 -16.32 -8.83 2.40
CA GLN A 235 -16.09 -8.89 3.83
C GLN A 235 -15.06 -7.85 4.26
N LEU A 236 -13.96 -7.69 3.53
CA LEU A 236 -12.95 -6.69 3.83
C LEU A 236 -13.52 -5.25 3.83
N VAL A 237 -14.40 -4.92 2.88
CA VAL A 237 -15.10 -3.63 2.88
C VAL A 237 -15.99 -3.46 4.10
N LYS A 238 -16.73 -4.50 4.51
CA LYS A 238 -17.53 -4.48 5.75
C LYS A 238 -16.66 -4.27 7.00
N ASP A 239 -15.54 -4.98 7.07
CA ASP A 239 -14.59 -4.90 8.18
C ASP A 239 -14.00 -3.48 8.32
N VAL A 240 -13.73 -2.79 7.20
CA VAL A 240 -13.23 -1.40 7.21
C VAL A 240 -14.35 -0.40 7.52
N GLN A 241 -15.59 -0.64 7.05
CA GLN A 241 -16.73 0.25 7.28
C GLN A 241 -17.09 0.42 8.76
N VAL A 242 -16.83 -0.59 9.60
CA VAL A 242 -17.11 -0.54 11.04
C VAL A 242 -16.06 0.25 11.83
N ILE A 243 -14.92 0.60 11.22
CA ILE A 243 -13.87 1.41 11.84
C ILE A 243 -14.18 2.91 11.61
N PRO A 244 -14.57 3.69 12.64
CA PRO A 244 -15.11 5.04 12.47
C PRO A 244 -14.20 5.97 11.65
N ASP A 245 -12.91 6.00 11.96
CA ASP A 245 -11.93 6.89 11.32
C ASP A 245 -11.48 6.41 9.92
N LYS A 246 -11.87 5.21 9.50
CA LYS A 246 -11.41 4.58 8.24
C LYS A 246 -12.54 4.39 7.23
N LYS A 247 -13.79 4.71 7.60
CA LYS A 247 -14.95 4.61 6.70
C LYS A 247 -14.77 5.36 5.37
N HIS A 248 -14.02 6.47 5.36
CA HIS A 248 -13.76 7.25 4.16
C HIS A 248 -12.85 6.53 3.15
N PHE A 249 -12.10 5.49 3.55
CA PHE A 249 -11.21 4.76 2.64
C PHE A 249 -11.99 4.14 1.48
N ILE A 250 -13.11 3.49 1.80
CA ILE A 250 -13.96 2.80 0.82
C ILE A 250 -14.77 3.76 -0.06
N GLN A 251 -14.68 5.07 0.17
CA GLN A 251 -15.33 6.10 -0.66
C GLN A 251 -14.44 6.55 -1.83
N THR A 252 -13.18 6.09 -1.87
CA THR A 252 -12.29 6.40 -3.01
C THR A 252 -12.78 5.69 -4.28
N PRO A 253 -12.72 6.33 -5.47
CA PRO A 253 -13.30 5.77 -6.70
C PRO A 253 -12.79 4.37 -7.06
N LEU A 254 -11.48 4.11 -6.87
CA LEU A 254 -10.87 2.82 -7.17
C LEU A 254 -11.37 1.70 -6.24
N LEU A 255 -11.52 1.99 -4.93
CA LEU A 255 -12.05 1.01 -3.97
C LEU A 255 -13.55 0.79 -4.17
N GLN A 256 -14.30 1.84 -4.50
CA GLN A 256 -15.70 1.72 -4.90
C GLN A 256 -15.86 0.82 -6.14
N TYR A 257 -15.01 1.01 -7.15
CA TYR A 257 -14.98 0.15 -8.33
C TYR A 257 -14.74 -1.32 -7.95
N LEU A 258 -13.67 -1.62 -7.20
CA LEU A 258 -13.37 -2.99 -6.79
C LEU A 258 -14.48 -3.62 -5.94
N TYR A 259 -15.13 -2.82 -5.07
CA TYR A 259 -16.25 -3.29 -4.28
C TYR A 259 -17.47 -3.63 -5.13
N CYS A 260 -17.88 -2.71 -6.02
CA CYS A 260 -19.00 -2.94 -6.94
C CYS A 260 -18.71 -4.09 -7.90
N PHE A 261 -17.46 -4.22 -8.34
CA PHE A 261 -17.01 -5.33 -9.17
C PHE A 261 -17.17 -6.66 -8.44
N ALA A 262 -16.69 -6.77 -7.20
CA ALA A 262 -16.86 -7.98 -6.39
C ALA A 262 -18.34 -8.32 -6.16
N LEU A 263 -19.16 -7.32 -5.80
CA LEU A 263 -20.62 -7.50 -5.63
C LEU A 263 -21.28 -8.08 -6.89
N ASN A 264 -20.98 -7.54 -8.07
CA ASN A 264 -21.51 -8.06 -9.34
C ASN A 264 -21.02 -9.49 -9.61
N ARG A 265 -19.73 -9.76 -9.40
CA ARG A 265 -19.11 -11.06 -9.68
C ARG A 265 -19.55 -12.19 -8.73
N SER A 266 -20.07 -11.87 -7.55
CA SER A 266 -20.70 -12.84 -6.66
C SER A 266 -22.01 -13.44 -7.21
N LYS A 267 -22.60 -12.87 -8.27
CA LYS A 267 -23.84 -13.35 -8.94
C LYS A 267 -25.05 -13.51 -8.01
N LYS A 268 -25.10 -12.75 -6.93
CA LYS A 268 -26.23 -12.69 -6.02
C LYS A 268 -27.12 -11.49 -6.42
N PRO A 269 -28.42 -11.66 -6.69
CA PRO A 269 -29.29 -10.56 -7.15
C PRO A 269 -29.27 -9.34 -6.23
N GLU A 270 -29.24 -9.56 -4.90
CA GLU A 270 -29.15 -8.51 -3.89
C GLU A 270 -27.83 -7.73 -3.96
N TYR A 271 -26.73 -8.39 -4.32
CA TYR A 271 -25.42 -7.74 -4.47
C TYR A 271 -25.31 -7.00 -5.79
N GLN A 272 -25.86 -7.53 -6.88
CA GLN A 272 -25.96 -6.81 -8.15
C GLN A 272 -26.78 -5.53 -7.99
N LEU A 273 -27.96 -5.60 -7.35
CA LEU A 273 -28.79 -4.42 -7.07
C LEU A 273 -28.03 -3.39 -6.21
N LYS A 274 -27.33 -3.86 -5.17
CA LYS A 274 -26.50 -2.99 -4.33
C LYS A 274 -25.39 -2.31 -5.13
N ALA A 275 -24.71 -3.03 -6.01
CA ALA A 275 -23.66 -2.46 -6.87
C ALA A 275 -24.23 -1.35 -7.77
N MET A 276 -25.39 -1.57 -8.38
CA MET A 276 -26.08 -0.56 -9.20
C MET A 276 -26.42 0.69 -8.39
N GLN A 277 -27.02 0.53 -7.21
CA GLN A 277 -27.37 1.64 -6.32
C GLN A 277 -26.14 2.47 -5.90
N LEU A 278 -25.01 1.81 -5.63
CA LEU A 278 -23.75 2.48 -5.29
C LEU A 278 -23.22 3.29 -6.48
N ILE A 279 -23.25 2.72 -7.68
CA ILE A 279 -22.80 3.42 -8.89
C ILE A 279 -23.72 4.61 -9.22
N GLU A 280 -25.04 4.42 -9.16
CA GLU A 280 -26.03 5.48 -9.37
C GLU A 280 -25.86 6.63 -8.37
N HIS A 281 -25.58 6.31 -7.10
CA HIS A 281 -25.28 7.31 -6.09
C HIS A 281 -24.03 8.12 -6.45
N SER A 282 -22.94 7.46 -6.85
CA SER A 282 -21.71 8.14 -7.29
C SER A 282 -21.94 8.99 -8.55
N LEU A 283 -22.74 8.51 -9.50
CA LEU A 283 -23.14 9.25 -10.71
C LEU A 283 -23.94 10.51 -10.36
N SER A 284 -24.90 10.42 -9.44
CA SER A 284 -25.76 11.54 -9.05
C SER A 284 -25.01 12.71 -8.42
N LYS A 285 -23.86 12.44 -7.80
CA LYS A 285 -23.04 13.45 -7.10
C LYS A 285 -21.95 14.07 -7.96
N ASN A 286 -21.70 13.56 -9.17
CA ASN A 286 -20.52 13.90 -9.99
C ASN A 286 -19.19 13.78 -9.23
N GLU A 287 -19.14 12.98 -8.15
CA GLU A 287 -17.97 12.82 -7.31
C GLU A 287 -17.05 11.75 -7.91
N GLY A 288 -15.85 12.16 -8.36
CA GLY A 288 -14.76 11.23 -8.68
C GLY A 288 -15.10 10.18 -9.74
N LEU A 289 -15.97 10.51 -10.71
CA LEU A 289 -16.35 9.60 -11.78
C LEU A 289 -15.15 9.20 -12.62
N ILE A 290 -14.76 7.94 -12.50
CA ILE A 290 -13.76 7.33 -13.37
C ILE A 290 -14.47 6.53 -14.47
N PRO A 291 -13.96 6.54 -15.71
CA PRO A 291 -14.50 5.76 -16.82
C PRO A 291 -14.70 4.27 -16.48
N ASP A 292 -13.86 3.72 -15.58
CA ASP A 292 -13.97 2.34 -15.13
C ASP A 292 -15.28 2.05 -14.37
N LEU A 293 -15.75 2.99 -13.54
CA LEU A 293 -17.01 2.83 -12.80
C LEU A 293 -18.23 2.89 -13.75
N ILE A 294 -18.15 3.75 -14.77
CA ILE A 294 -19.16 3.84 -15.84
C ILE A 294 -19.20 2.53 -16.63
N CYS A 295 -18.04 2.02 -17.04
CA CYS A 295 -17.93 0.76 -17.76
C CYS A 295 -18.37 -0.44 -16.90
N LEU A 296 -18.17 -0.38 -15.58
CA LEU A 296 -18.67 -1.39 -14.66
C LEU A 296 -20.20 -1.41 -14.64
N TYR A 297 -20.85 -0.26 -14.75
CA TYR A 297 -22.31 -0.23 -14.84
C TYR A 297 -22.80 -0.91 -16.12
N GLY A 298 -22.13 -0.63 -17.25
CA GLY A 298 -22.35 -1.34 -18.51
C GLY A 298 -22.09 -2.84 -18.38
N ARG A 299 -21.08 -3.25 -17.62
CA ARG A 299 -20.78 -4.66 -17.33
C ARG A 299 -21.90 -5.35 -16.56
N ILE A 300 -22.47 -4.70 -15.53
CA ILE A 300 -23.58 -5.26 -14.75
C ILE A 300 -24.78 -5.52 -15.66
N TYR A 301 -25.14 -4.55 -16.51
CA TYR A 301 -26.21 -4.74 -17.50
C TYR A 301 -25.89 -5.81 -18.54
N LYS A 302 -24.64 -5.89 -19.01
CA LYS A 302 -24.21 -6.98 -19.89
C LYS A 302 -24.36 -8.34 -19.22
N ASP A 303 -23.96 -8.46 -17.96
CA ASP A 303 -24.08 -9.70 -17.20
C ASP A 303 -25.57 -10.07 -17.02
N LYS A 304 -26.46 -9.11 -16.71
CA LYS A 304 -27.92 -9.34 -16.70
C LYS A 304 -28.47 -9.85 -18.03
N PHE A 305 -28.07 -9.22 -19.15
CA PHE A 305 -28.46 -9.66 -20.49
C PHE A 305 -28.01 -11.11 -20.77
N VAL A 306 -26.76 -11.45 -20.43
CA VAL A 306 -26.24 -12.81 -20.58
C VAL A 306 -26.96 -13.80 -19.66
N GLU A 307 -27.25 -13.42 -18.42
CA GLU A 307 -27.96 -14.25 -17.43
C GLU A 307 -29.43 -14.48 -17.82
N SER A 308 -30.04 -13.54 -18.55
CA SER A 308 -31.37 -13.70 -19.16
C SER A 308 -31.38 -14.56 -20.43
N ILE A 309 -30.27 -15.20 -20.78
CA ILE A 309 -30.13 -15.99 -22.02
C ILE A 309 -30.47 -15.13 -23.26
N PHE A 310 -30.00 -13.88 -23.24
CA PHE A 310 -30.14 -12.91 -24.33
C PHE A 310 -31.56 -12.40 -24.59
N GLU A 311 -32.47 -12.56 -23.63
CA GLU A 311 -33.86 -12.10 -23.73
C GLU A 311 -34.05 -10.64 -23.29
N ASP A 312 -33.32 -10.18 -22.27
CA ASP A 312 -33.47 -8.84 -21.68
C ASP A 312 -32.88 -7.72 -22.58
N LYS A 313 -33.68 -7.24 -23.54
CA LYS A 313 -33.26 -6.19 -24.47
C LYS A 313 -33.05 -4.83 -23.81
N ASP A 314 -33.70 -4.56 -22.68
CA ASP A 314 -33.50 -3.33 -21.93
C ASP A 314 -32.12 -3.34 -21.26
N ALA A 315 -31.71 -4.48 -20.70
CA ALA A 315 -30.34 -4.66 -20.21
C ALA A 315 -29.31 -4.52 -21.33
N LEU A 316 -29.56 -5.05 -22.53
CA LEU A 316 -28.67 -4.84 -23.68
C LEU A 316 -28.53 -3.35 -24.04
N THR A 317 -29.66 -2.63 -24.17
CA THR A 317 -29.67 -1.19 -24.46
C THR A 317 -28.91 -0.39 -23.41
N ASN A 318 -29.13 -0.69 -22.11
CA ASN A 318 -28.41 -0.04 -21.02
C ASN A 318 -26.91 -0.37 -21.02
N ALA A 319 -26.54 -1.62 -21.31
CA ALA A 319 -25.14 -2.00 -21.42
C ALA A 319 -24.42 -1.19 -22.51
N ILE A 320 -25.04 -1.07 -23.70
CA ILE A 320 -24.52 -0.26 -24.81
C ILE A 320 -24.40 1.20 -24.38
N TYR A 321 -25.44 1.77 -23.76
CA TYR A 321 -25.43 3.15 -23.30
C TYR A 321 -24.25 3.44 -22.37
N TRP A 322 -24.05 2.61 -21.34
CA TRP A 322 -22.99 2.85 -20.36
C TRP A 322 -21.59 2.58 -20.90
N TYR A 323 -21.40 1.55 -21.72
CA TYR A 323 -20.10 1.36 -22.40
C TYR A 323 -19.79 2.48 -23.39
N LYS A 324 -20.81 2.99 -24.10
CA LYS A 324 -20.69 4.17 -24.97
C LYS A 324 -20.28 5.39 -24.18
N LYS A 325 -20.96 5.68 -23.06
CA LYS A 325 -20.59 6.79 -22.16
C LYS A 325 -19.16 6.67 -21.65
N GLY A 326 -18.72 5.48 -21.23
CA GLY A 326 -17.35 5.25 -20.79
C GLY A 326 -16.33 5.48 -21.91
N PHE A 327 -16.64 5.02 -23.12
CA PHE A 327 -15.78 5.19 -24.29
C PHE A 327 -15.69 6.65 -24.77
N GLU A 328 -16.81 7.39 -24.79
CA GLU A 328 -16.87 8.82 -25.10
C GLU A 328 -16.06 9.65 -24.08
N MET A 329 -16.14 9.28 -22.79
CA MET A 329 -15.40 9.96 -21.73
C MET A 329 -13.89 9.72 -21.83
N GLN A 330 -13.47 8.48 -22.04
CA GLN A 330 -12.06 8.13 -22.26
C GLN A 330 -11.95 6.88 -23.13
N PRO A 331 -11.57 7.03 -24.42
CA PRO A 331 -11.39 5.89 -25.30
C PRO A 331 -10.30 4.94 -24.77
N ASN A 332 -10.69 3.69 -24.53
CA ASN A 332 -9.80 2.64 -24.02
C ASN A 332 -10.22 1.26 -24.54
N LEU A 333 -9.31 0.28 -24.44
CA LEU A 333 -9.51 -1.07 -24.99
C LEU A 333 -10.72 -1.77 -24.37
N HIS A 334 -10.88 -1.67 -23.05
CA HIS A 334 -11.96 -2.33 -22.31
C HIS A 334 -13.35 -1.80 -22.71
N ALA A 335 -13.53 -0.47 -22.74
CA ALA A 335 -14.80 0.12 -23.13
C ALA A 335 -15.12 -0.16 -24.61
N GLY A 336 -14.14 0.04 -25.50
CA GLY A 336 -14.36 -0.07 -26.94
C GLY A 336 -14.70 -1.50 -27.39
N VAL A 337 -13.98 -2.52 -26.90
CA VAL A 337 -14.24 -3.90 -27.33
C VAL A 337 -15.60 -4.42 -26.86
N ASN A 338 -16.01 -4.05 -25.64
CA ASN A 338 -17.32 -4.41 -25.12
C ASN A 338 -18.43 -3.66 -25.86
N LEU A 339 -18.23 -2.37 -26.14
CA LEU A 339 -19.18 -1.58 -26.93
C LEU A 339 -19.35 -2.16 -28.33
N ALA A 340 -18.25 -2.46 -29.04
CA ALA A 340 -18.31 -3.06 -30.38
C ALA A 340 -19.03 -4.42 -30.38
N THR A 341 -18.72 -5.26 -29.40
CA THR A 341 -19.39 -6.56 -29.22
C THR A 341 -20.90 -6.39 -29.03
N LEU A 342 -21.31 -5.48 -28.15
CA LEU A 342 -22.73 -5.27 -27.86
C LEU A 342 -23.49 -4.59 -29.01
N LEU A 343 -22.85 -3.67 -29.74
CA LEU A 343 -23.43 -3.07 -30.95
C LEU A 343 -23.68 -4.14 -32.03
N LEU A 344 -22.74 -5.07 -32.23
CA LEU A 344 -22.95 -6.22 -33.11
C LEU A 344 -24.16 -7.05 -32.64
N VAL A 345 -24.19 -7.42 -31.35
CA VAL A 345 -25.29 -8.21 -30.76
C VAL A 345 -26.65 -7.50 -30.85
N ALA A 346 -26.67 -6.16 -30.82
CA ALA A 346 -27.87 -5.35 -31.04
C ALA A 346 -28.29 -5.26 -32.52
N GLY A 347 -27.55 -5.89 -33.42
CA GLY A 347 -27.93 -6.04 -34.82
C GLY A 347 -27.17 -5.17 -35.82
N ASN A 348 -26.19 -4.39 -35.37
CA ASN A 348 -25.37 -3.56 -36.25
C ASN A 348 -24.44 -4.43 -37.11
N GLU A 349 -24.14 -3.96 -38.32
CA GLU A 349 -23.19 -4.60 -39.23
C GLU A 349 -21.95 -3.71 -39.39
N PHE A 350 -20.76 -4.31 -39.33
CA PHE A 350 -19.50 -3.57 -39.43
C PHE A 350 -19.38 -2.72 -40.71
N SER A 351 -19.87 -3.23 -41.85
CA SER A 351 -19.81 -2.53 -43.13
C SER A 351 -20.76 -1.33 -43.22
N LYS A 352 -21.77 -1.24 -42.33
CA LYS A 352 -22.84 -0.22 -42.39
C LYS A 352 -22.84 0.73 -41.20
N SER A 353 -22.19 0.38 -40.09
CA SER A 353 -22.18 1.16 -38.86
C SER A 353 -20.92 2.01 -38.77
N GLU A 354 -21.06 3.32 -38.97
CA GLU A 354 -19.98 4.29 -38.78
C GLU A 354 -19.41 4.23 -37.35
N GLU A 355 -20.28 3.99 -36.36
CA GLU A 355 -19.87 3.85 -34.96
C GLU A 355 -18.95 2.64 -34.75
N LEU A 356 -19.30 1.47 -35.30
CA LEU A 356 -18.44 0.28 -35.23
C LEU A 356 -17.09 0.50 -35.93
N GLN A 357 -17.10 1.15 -37.10
CA GLN A 357 -15.88 1.46 -37.85
C GLN A 357 -14.99 2.45 -37.07
N HIS A 358 -15.58 3.46 -36.44
CA HIS A 358 -14.85 4.40 -35.60
C HIS A 358 -14.21 3.69 -34.40
N ILE A 359 -14.96 2.84 -33.70
CA ILE A 359 -14.44 2.06 -32.57
C ILE A 359 -13.27 1.18 -33.03
N ASP A 360 -13.40 0.48 -34.16
CA ASP A 360 -12.35 -0.36 -34.72
C ASP A 360 -11.06 0.44 -35.02
N ILE A 361 -11.18 1.61 -35.65
CA ILE A 361 -10.03 2.50 -35.90
C ILE A 361 -9.34 2.91 -34.60
N VAL A 362 -10.12 3.33 -33.60
CA VAL A 362 -9.58 3.75 -32.30
C VAL A 362 -8.88 2.60 -31.59
N LEU A 363 -9.48 1.41 -31.55
CA LEU A 363 -8.90 0.24 -30.91
C LEU A 363 -7.61 -0.22 -31.61
N ASN A 364 -7.59 -0.28 -32.94
CA ASN A 364 -6.38 -0.63 -33.69
C ASN A 364 -5.26 0.39 -33.45
N ASN A 365 -5.58 1.69 -33.36
CA ASN A 365 -4.60 2.73 -33.01
C ASN A 365 -4.05 2.56 -31.58
N LEU A 366 -4.91 2.25 -30.61
CA LEU A 366 -4.50 2.01 -29.22
C LEU A 366 -3.61 0.78 -29.08
N ILE A 367 -3.92 -0.30 -29.80
CA ILE A 367 -3.10 -1.53 -29.83
C ILE A 367 -1.79 -1.27 -30.57
N GLY A 368 -1.83 -0.59 -31.73
CA GLY A 368 -0.64 -0.30 -32.53
C GLY A 368 0.42 0.52 -31.78
N LYS A 369 -0.01 1.44 -30.90
CA LYS A 369 0.88 2.18 -30.00
C LYS A 369 1.63 1.30 -28.98
N ARG A 370 1.14 0.08 -28.71
CA ARG A 370 1.77 -0.89 -27.79
C ARG A 370 2.83 -1.78 -28.49
N GLY A 371 3.04 -1.61 -29.79
CA GLY A 371 4.08 -2.30 -30.56
C GLY A 371 3.58 -3.56 -31.26
N SER A 372 4.52 -4.42 -31.68
CA SER A 372 4.19 -5.67 -32.37
C SER A 372 3.51 -6.65 -31.42
N LEU A 373 2.59 -7.47 -31.94
CA LEU A 373 1.88 -8.49 -31.14
C LEU A 373 2.83 -9.39 -30.33
N THR A 374 4.01 -9.68 -30.88
CA THR A 374 5.05 -10.52 -30.26
C THR A 374 5.74 -9.88 -29.06
N SER A 375 5.70 -8.55 -28.95
CA SER A 375 6.36 -7.76 -27.90
C SER A 375 5.43 -7.42 -26.73
N ILE A 376 4.12 -7.56 -26.92
CA ILE A 376 3.09 -7.20 -25.95
C ILE A 376 3.00 -8.26 -24.85
N LYS A 377 3.22 -7.84 -23.60
CA LYS A 377 3.13 -8.71 -22.41
C LYS A 377 1.79 -8.61 -21.67
N ASP A 378 1.01 -7.59 -21.97
CA ASP A 378 -0.31 -7.38 -21.37
C ASP A 378 -1.36 -8.25 -22.05
N TYR A 379 -1.98 -9.16 -21.29
CA TYR A 379 -3.02 -10.05 -21.82
C TYR A 379 -4.18 -9.28 -22.43
N TRP A 380 -4.65 -8.22 -21.76
CA TRP A 380 -5.87 -7.52 -22.20
C TRP A 380 -5.70 -6.88 -23.57
N THR A 381 -4.50 -6.37 -23.87
CA THR A 381 -4.16 -5.92 -25.22
C THR A 381 -4.31 -7.01 -26.27
N VAL A 382 -3.72 -8.19 -26.02
CA VAL A 382 -3.74 -9.31 -26.96
C VAL A 382 -5.16 -9.87 -27.09
N ALA A 383 -5.90 -9.93 -26.00
CA ALA A 383 -7.30 -10.36 -25.97
C ALA A 383 -8.21 -9.39 -26.75
N THR A 384 -8.04 -8.08 -26.59
CA THR A 384 -8.80 -7.10 -27.39
C THR A 384 -8.44 -7.19 -28.86
N TYR A 385 -7.16 -7.37 -29.21
CA TYR A 385 -6.76 -7.64 -30.60
C TYR A 385 -7.41 -8.92 -31.13
N PHE A 386 -7.44 -10.00 -30.35
CA PHE A 386 -8.14 -11.23 -30.69
C PHE A 386 -9.64 -10.99 -30.96
N GLU A 387 -10.34 -10.36 -30.02
CA GLU A 387 -11.79 -10.11 -30.08
C GLU A 387 -12.17 -9.24 -31.29
N ILE A 388 -11.41 -8.18 -31.58
CA ILE A 388 -11.63 -7.32 -32.76
C ILE A 388 -11.49 -8.14 -34.04
N ASN A 389 -10.46 -8.99 -34.13
CA ASN A 389 -10.26 -9.80 -35.33
C ASN A 389 -11.34 -10.88 -35.47
N VAL A 390 -11.95 -11.37 -34.39
CA VAL A 390 -13.16 -12.22 -34.48
C VAL A 390 -14.38 -11.40 -34.94
N LEU A 391 -14.56 -10.20 -34.38
CA LEU A 391 -15.63 -9.27 -34.76
C LEU A 391 -15.59 -8.91 -36.25
N THR A 392 -14.40 -8.72 -36.82
CA THR A 392 -14.18 -8.40 -38.25
C THR A 392 -13.89 -9.64 -39.11
N GLU A 393 -14.10 -10.85 -38.60
CA GLU A 393 -13.93 -12.13 -39.32
C GLU A 393 -12.51 -12.37 -39.90
N ASN A 394 -11.47 -11.81 -39.27
CA ASN A 394 -10.08 -12.06 -39.61
C ASN A 394 -9.50 -13.18 -38.74
N TYR A 395 -9.97 -14.42 -38.99
CA TYR A 395 -9.59 -15.59 -38.19
C TYR A 395 -8.08 -15.91 -38.25
N GLY A 396 -7.40 -15.57 -39.35
CA GLY A 396 -5.95 -15.70 -39.46
C GLY A 396 -5.18 -14.86 -38.41
N LYS A 397 -5.61 -13.62 -38.16
CA LYS A 397 -5.06 -12.77 -37.10
C LYS A 397 -5.54 -13.20 -35.71
N ALA A 398 -6.81 -13.61 -35.60
CA ALA A 398 -7.36 -14.11 -34.34
C ALA A 398 -6.60 -15.36 -33.84
N ASN A 399 -6.33 -16.34 -34.71
CA ASN A 399 -5.56 -17.54 -34.35
C ASN A 399 -4.16 -17.23 -33.82
N LYS A 400 -3.44 -16.29 -34.46
CA LYS A 400 -2.14 -15.82 -33.97
C LYS A 400 -2.27 -15.18 -32.59
N ALA A 401 -3.29 -14.35 -32.39
CA ALA A 401 -3.53 -13.70 -31.11
C ALA A 401 -3.85 -14.71 -30.00
N ALA A 402 -4.65 -15.74 -30.29
CA ALA A 402 -4.96 -16.81 -29.36
C ALA A 402 -3.70 -17.57 -28.91
N GLU A 403 -2.77 -17.84 -29.82
CA GLU A 403 -1.46 -18.45 -29.50
C GLU A 403 -0.66 -17.57 -28.52
N TYR A 404 -0.61 -16.25 -28.73
CA TYR A 404 0.07 -15.33 -27.82
C TYR A 404 -0.64 -15.21 -26.48
N MET A 405 -1.97 -15.15 -26.45
CA MET A 405 -2.75 -15.19 -25.21
C MET A 405 -2.38 -16.41 -24.36
N PHE A 406 -2.26 -17.59 -24.99
CA PHE A 406 -1.84 -18.82 -24.32
C PHE A 406 -0.42 -18.70 -23.74
N LYS A 407 0.54 -18.16 -24.50
CA LYS A 407 1.93 -17.97 -24.06
C LYS A 407 2.05 -17.04 -22.84
N LEU A 408 1.15 -16.09 -22.65
CA LEU A 408 1.15 -15.15 -21.52
C LEU A 408 0.76 -15.79 -20.19
N LYS A 409 0.16 -16.99 -20.19
CA LYS A 409 -0.25 -17.73 -18.98
C LYS A 409 -1.01 -16.88 -17.93
N PRO A 410 -2.06 -16.13 -18.33
CA PRO A 410 -2.87 -15.35 -17.40
C PRO A 410 -3.68 -16.27 -16.47
N SER A 411 -4.30 -15.68 -15.44
CA SER A 411 -5.28 -16.38 -14.60
C SER A 411 -6.49 -16.83 -15.41
N ILE A 412 -7.10 -17.95 -15.02
CA ILE A 412 -8.24 -18.58 -15.74
C ILE A 412 -9.40 -17.60 -16.00
N TRP A 413 -9.64 -16.67 -15.08
CA TRP A 413 -10.76 -15.74 -15.20
C TRP A 413 -10.62 -14.74 -16.37
N TYR A 414 -9.39 -14.46 -16.80
CA TYR A 414 -9.12 -13.63 -17.97
C TYR A 414 -9.71 -14.31 -19.22
N TYR A 415 -9.39 -15.59 -19.43
CA TYR A 415 -9.97 -16.39 -20.50
C TYR A 415 -11.50 -16.47 -20.42
N LYS A 416 -12.06 -16.67 -19.22
CA LYS A 416 -13.52 -16.72 -19.04
C LYS A 416 -14.20 -15.43 -19.54
N SER A 417 -13.59 -14.27 -19.31
CA SER A 417 -14.14 -13.00 -19.79
C SER A 417 -14.09 -12.89 -21.31
N THR A 418 -12.92 -13.16 -21.91
CA THR A 418 -12.72 -13.09 -23.37
C THR A 418 -13.62 -14.08 -24.11
N ILE A 419 -13.66 -15.34 -23.66
CA ILE A 419 -14.54 -16.37 -24.23
C ILE A 419 -16.02 -15.99 -24.07
N GLY A 420 -16.39 -15.29 -22.99
CA GLY A 420 -17.74 -14.77 -22.81
C GLY A 420 -18.16 -13.81 -23.93
N ASN A 421 -17.26 -12.92 -24.37
CA ASN A 421 -17.52 -12.03 -25.50
C ASN A 421 -17.58 -12.80 -26.83
N ILE A 422 -16.71 -13.78 -27.05
CA ILE A 422 -16.77 -14.61 -28.27
C ILE A 422 -18.08 -15.39 -28.35
N LYS A 423 -18.56 -15.94 -27.23
CA LYS A 423 -19.86 -16.62 -27.17
C LYS A 423 -21.01 -15.70 -27.55
N LEU A 424 -20.98 -14.44 -27.11
CA LEU A 424 -21.98 -13.44 -27.50
C LEU A 424 -22.00 -13.22 -29.02
N ILE A 425 -20.82 -13.07 -29.63
CA ILE A 425 -20.67 -12.90 -31.08
C ILE A 425 -21.20 -14.13 -31.83
N TYR A 426 -20.77 -15.32 -31.40
CA TYR A 426 -21.15 -16.59 -32.00
C TYR A 426 -22.66 -16.82 -31.94
N GLU A 427 -23.29 -16.70 -30.77
CA GLU A 427 -24.74 -16.92 -30.61
C GLU A 427 -25.56 -15.93 -31.45
N PHE A 428 -25.10 -14.68 -31.55
CA PHE A 428 -25.75 -13.70 -32.43
C PHE A 428 -25.66 -14.08 -33.91
N ARG A 429 -24.47 -14.42 -34.42
CA ARG A 429 -24.28 -14.84 -35.82
C ARG A 429 -25.02 -16.13 -36.15
N LYS A 430 -25.04 -17.08 -35.21
CA LYS A 430 -25.81 -18.32 -35.30
C LYS A 430 -27.30 -18.04 -35.51
N ASN A 431 -27.87 -17.19 -34.68
CA ASN A 431 -29.28 -16.83 -34.75
C ASN A 431 -29.64 -16.08 -36.04
N ARG A 432 -28.69 -15.37 -36.66
CA ARG A 432 -28.85 -14.74 -37.98
C ARG A 432 -28.59 -15.67 -39.16
N GLY A 433 -28.07 -16.88 -38.95
CA GLY A 433 -27.65 -17.77 -40.03
C GLY A 433 -26.45 -17.25 -40.82
N THR A 434 -25.60 -16.40 -40.21
CA THR A 434 -24.45 -15.76 -40.88
C THR A 434 -23.11 -16.36 -40.47
N ILE A 435 -23.09 -17.54 -39.85
CA ILE A 435 -21.84 -18.24 -39.52
C ILE A 435 -21.18 -18.69 -40.82
N ASN A 436 -19.94 -18.26 -41.04
CA ASN A 436 -19.17 -18.66 -42.21
C ASN A 436 -18.41 -19.99 -41.95
N ALA A 437 -17.89 -20.61 -43.02
CA ALA A 437 -17.24 -21.92 -42.91
C ALA A 437 -16.01 -21.88 -41.99
N GLU A 438 -15.21 -20.82 -42.06
CA GLU A 438 -14.01 -20.64 -41.22
C GLU A 438 -14.36 -20.52 -39.73
N GLU A 439 -15.46 -19.85 -39.39
CA GLU A 439 -15.96 -19.71 -38.02
C GLU A 439 -16.44 -21.04 -37.42
N ASN A 440 -16.87 -22.01 -38.24
CA ASN A 440 -17.20 -23.35 -37.72
C ASN A 440 -15.96 -24.16 -37.32
N TYR A 441 -14.79 -23.84 -37.88
CA TYR A 441 -13.52 -24.48 -37.54
C TYR A 441 -12.76 -23.76 -36.43
N PHE A 442 -13.07 -22.47 -36.22
CA PHE A 442 -12.50 -21.60 -35.20
C PHE A 442 -13.23 -21.73 -33.88
#